data_AF-A0A7C1CTF0-F1
#
_entry.id   AF-A0A7C1CTF0-F1
#
_cell.length_a   1.000
_cell.length_b   1.000
_cell.length_c   1.000
_cell.angle_alpha   90.00
_cell.angle_beta   90.00
_cell.angle_gamma   90.00
#
_symmetry.space_group_name_H-M   'P 1'
#
loop_
_entity.id
_entity.type
_entity.pdbx_description
1 polymer ?
#
loop_
_entity_poly.entity_id
_entity_poly.type
_entity_poly.pdbx_seq_one_letter_code
_entity_poly.pdbx_strand_id
1 'polypeptide(L)'
;MKRSGARDIVELFHLFVPGFDFGVDVEGVVGMGIRRIWAHEGKYLFMGNGFTMNDGMFACFPFGNHFPLDNVERIEIIRGPESAIYGGFAGLGVVNIITRDTDEQGGKVAYTVTHTGK
;
A
#
# COMPACT_ATOMS: atom_id res chain seq x y z
N MET A 1 5.84 -7.95 8.82
CA MET A 1 4.42 -7.52 8.92
C MET A 1 3.58 -8.33 9.89
N LYS A 2 3.59 -9.68 9.92
CA LYS A 2 2.75 -10.52 10.82
C LYS A 2 2.64 -10.17 12.31
N ARG A 3 3.64 -9.50 12.89
CA ARG A 3 3.62 -9.09 14.31
C ARG A 3 2.97 -7.73 14.55
N SER A 4 2.60 -6.99 13.51
CA SER A 4 2.02 -5.65 13.63
C SER A 4 0.56 -5.66 14.09
N GLY A 5 -0.16 -6.78 13.93
CA GLY A 5 -1.59 -6.88 14.23
C GLY A 5 -2.51 -6.20 13.20
N ALA A 6 -1.95 -5.52 12.20
CA ALA A 6 -2.72 -4.91 11.12
C ALA A 6 -3.28 -5.98 10.16
N ARG A 7 -4.49 -5.74 9.64
CA ARG A 7 -5.18 -6.63 8.67
C ARG A 7 -4.79 -6.31 7.23
N ASP A 8 -4.52 -5.04 6.95
CA ASP A 8 -4.15 -4.56 5.63
C ASP A 8 -3.12 -3.41 5.71
N ILE A 9 -2.65 -2.96 4.55
CA ILE A 9 -1.66 -1.88 4.45
C ILE A 9 -2.21 -0.55 4.99
N VAL A 10 -3.51 -0.29 4.82
CA VAL A 10 -4.14 0.96 5.28
C VAL A 10 -4.12 1.04 6.80
N GLU A 11 -4.52 -0.05 7.47
CA GLU A 11 -4.47 -0.19 8.92
C GLU A 11 -3.02 -0.17 9.43
N LEU A 12 -2.09 -0.79 8.71
CA LEU A 12 -0.67 -0.73 9.04
C LEU A 12 -0.15 0.72 9.02
N PHE A 13 -0.51 1.51 8.01
CA PHE A 13 -0.10 2.90 7.93
C PHE A 13 -0.74 3.74 9.04
N HIS A 14 -2.03 3.54 9.33
CA HIS A 14 -2.69 4.21 10.45
C HIS A 14 -2.04 3.94 11.80
N LEU A 15 -1.57 2.71 12.04
CA LEU A 15 -0.96 2.33 13.32
C LEU A 15 0.50 2.77 13.47
N PHE A 16 1.28 2.77 12.38
CA PHE A 16 2.74 2.88 12.47
C PHE A 16 3.38 4.02 11.65
N VAL A 17 2.63 4.65 10.74
CA VAL A 17 3.19 5.63 9.80
C VAL A 17 2.46 6.98 9.95
N PRO A 18 2.91 7.85 10.87
CA PRO A 18 2.24 9.12 11.11
C PRO A 18 2.33 10.07 9.91
N GLY A 19 1.28 10.86 9.71
CA GLY A 19 1.21 11.89 8.67
C GLY A 19 0.63 11.41 7.34
N PHE A 20 0.30 10.12 7.24
CA PHE A 20 -0.54 9.57 6.18
C PHE A 20 -1.99 9.49 6.65
N ASP A 21 -2.90 9.77 5.74
CA ASP A 21 -4.33 9.62 5.90
C ASP A 21 -4.89 8.84 4.71
N PHE A 22 -6.03 8.19 4.90
CA PHE A 22 -6.70 7.46 3.83
C PHE A 22 -8.14 7.93 3.74
N GLY A 23 -8.63 8.06 2.51
CA GLY A 23 -9.96 8.57 2.20
C GLY A 23 -10.60 7.78 1.08
N VAL A 24 -11.92 7.84 1.00
CA VAL A 24 -12.69 7.25 -0.09
C VAL A 24 -12.95 8.33 -1.14
N ASP A 25 -12.68 7.98 -2.40
CA ASP A 25 -12.90 8.79 -3.59
C ASP A 25 -14.14 8.27 -4.36
N VAL A 26 -14.32 8.69 -5.61
CA VAL A 26 -15.35 8.18 -6.50
C VAL A 26 -15.36 6.64 -6.57
N GLU A 27 -16.56 6.07 -6.67
CA GLU A 27 -16.77 4.62 -6.83
C GLU A 27 -16.22 3.76 -5.68
N GLY A 28 -15.96 4.35 -4.50
CA GLY A 28 -15.49 3.60 -3.34
C GLY A 28 -13.98 3.32 -3.34
N VAL A 29 -13.22 3.93 -4.26
CA VAL A 29 -11.76 3.78 -4.30
C VAL A 29 -11.14 4.39 -3.06
N VAL A 30 -10.29 3.64 -2.36
CA VAL A 30 -9.52 4.18 -1.23
C VAL A 30 -8.21 4.75 -1.76
N GLY A 31 -7.97 6.03 -1.53
CA GLY A 31 -6.73 6.71 -1.85
C GLY A 31 -5.95 7.12 -0.60
N MET A 32 -4.71 7.55 -0.82
CA MET A 32 -3.81 8.00 0.23
C MET A 32 -3.68 9.52 0.20
N GLY A 33 -3.61 10.12 1.38
CA GLY A 33 -3.22 11.50 1.62
C GLY A 33 -1.95 11.56 2.46
N ILE A 34 -1.19 12.64 2.29
CA ILE A 34 -0.03 12.95 3.13
C ILE A 34 -0.03 14.44 3.44
N ARG A 35 0.12 14.80 4.71
CA ARG A 35 0.12 16.21 5.16
C ARG A 35 -1.09 17.01 4.63
N ARG A 36 -2.28 16.41 4.60
CA ARG A 36 -3.53 17.02 4.08
C ARG A 36 -3.53 17.26 2.55
N ILE A 37 -2.58 16.67 1.82
CA ILE A 37 -2.57 16.72 0.35
C ILE A 37 -3.05 15.37 -0.16
N TRP A 38 -4.09 15.40 -1.00
CA TRP A 38 -4.58 14.21 -1.68
C TRP A 38 -3.54 13.71 -2.69
N ALA A 39 -3.14 12.45 -2.61
CA ALA A 39 -1.97 11.93 -3.32
C ALA A 39 -2.31 11.24 -4.66
N HIS A 40 -3.60 11.10 -4.99
CA HIS A 40 -4.08 10.68 -6.31
C HIS A 40 -3.63 11.63 -7.43
N GLU A 41 -3.79 11.15 -8.67
CA GLU A 41 -3.48 11.88 -9.90
C GLU A 41 -1.98 12.13 -10.07
N GLY A 42 -1.17 11.10 -9.80
CA GLY A 42 0.26 11.18 -10.04
C GLY A 42 1.00 12.15 -9.13
N LYS A 43 0.52 12.34 -7.90
CA LYS A 43 1.23 13.16 -6.90
C LYS A 43 2.15 12.30 -6.02
N TYR A 44 1.89 11.00 -5.93
CA TYR A 44 2.71 10.04 -5.21
C TYR A 44 3.02 8.81 -6.08
N LEU A 45 4.27 8.36 -6.05
CA LEU A 45 4.71 7.19 -6.82
C LEU A 45 4.55 5.93 -5.96
N PHE A 46 3.80 4.97 -6.48
CA PHE A 46 3.65 3.64 -5.89
C PHE A 46 4.42 2.62 -6.71
N MET A 47 5.20 1.79 -6.04
CA MET A 47 6.01 0.75 -6.65
C MET A 47 5.79 -0.60 -5.98
N GLY A 48 5.89 -1.66 -6.77
CA GLY A 48 5.93 -3.04 -6.31
C GLY A 48 7.24 -3.66 -6.80
N ASN A 49 8.12 -4.06 -5.88
CA ASN A 49 9.46 -4.55 -6.21
C ASN A 49 10.24 -3.61 -7.16
N GLY A 50 10.08 -2.30 -6.99
CA GLY A 50 10.73 -1.29 -7.83
C GLY A 50 10.05 -0.98 -9.18
N PHE A 51 8.96 -1.65 -9.53
CA PHE A 51 8.18 -1.36 -10.74
C PHE A 51 7.00 -0.46 -10.42
N THR A 52 6.75 0.56 -11.26
CA THR A 52 5.63 1.48 -11.09
C THR A 52 4.28 0.76 -11.11
N MET A 53 3.43 1.09 -10.13
CA MET A 53 2.10 0.52 -9.97
C MET A 53 0.97 1.52 -10.22
N ASN A 54 1.27 2.80 -10.34
CA ASN A 54 0.27 3.81 -10.71
C ASN A 54 -0.40 3.39 -12.04
N ASP A 55 -1.72 3.51 -12.12
CA ASP A 55 -2.46 3.16 -13.32
C ASP A 55 -2.19 4.15 -14.47
N GLY A 56 -2.38 3.70 -15.71
CA GLY A 56 -2.09 4.52 -16.89
C GLY A 56 -3.14 5.57 -17.24
N MET A 57 -4.34 5.51 -16.66
CA MET A 57 -5.46 6.39 -17.00
C MET A 57 -5.49 7.64 -16.12
N PHE A 58 -5.28 7.47 -14.81
CA PHE A 58 -5.35 8.53 -13.81
C PHE A 58 -4.09 8.65 -12.97
N ALA A 59 -3.07 7.81 -13.18
CA ALA A 59 -1.86 7.80 -12.36
C ALA A 59 -2.14 7.63 -10.85
N CYS A 60 -3.22 6.92 -10.52
CA CYS A 60 -3.65 6.59 -9.17
C CYS A 60 -3.20 5.18 -8.79
N PHE A 61 -3.29 4.87 -7.50
CA PHE A 61 -3.12 3.52 -6.99
C PHE A 61 -4.21 3.28 -5.94
N PRO A 62 -5.26 2.51 -6.26
CA PRO A 62 -6.32 2.22 -5.30
C PRO A 62 -5.78 1.31 -4.19
N PHE A 63 -6.11 1.63 -2.96
CA PHE A 63 -5.89 0.76 -1.81
C PHE A 63 -7.13 -0.13 -1.60
N GLY A 64 -6.92 -1.41 -1.29
CA GLY A 64 -8.03 -2.37 -1.19
C GLY A 64 -7.61 -3.83 -1.25
N ASN A 65 -6.79 -4.29 -0.29
CA ASN A 65 -6.34 -5.70 -0.18
C ASN A 65 -5.63 -6.29 -1.41
N HIS A 66 -5.09 -5.45 -2.31
CA HIS A 66 -4.28 -5.90 -3.44
C HIS A 66 -3.03 -6.69 -3.02
N PHE A 67 -2.53 -6.43 -1.81
CA PHE A 67 -1.40 -7.13 -1.22
C PHE A 67 -1.79 -7.72 0.13
N PRO A 68 -1.97 -9.05 0.22
CA PRO A 68 -2.02 -9.70 1.53
C PRO A 68 -0.75 -9.35 2.30
N LEU A 69 -0.88 -8.80 3.51
CA LEU A 69 0.27 -8.40 4.33
C LEU A 69 1.25 -9.55 4.60
N ASP A 70 0.77 -10.79 4.51
CA ASP A 70 1.57 -12.01 4.62
C ASP A 70 2.65 -12.09 3.52
N ASN A 71 2.32 -11.63 2.31
CA ASN A 71 3.22 -11.62 1.16
C ASN A 71 4.15 -10.41 1.15
N VAL A 72 3.92 -9.42 2.02
CA VAL A 72 4.75 -8.21 2.11
C VAL A 72 5.95 -8.48 3.01
N GLU A 73 7.16 -8.35 2.46
CA GLU A 73 8.40 -8.41 3.19
C GLU A 73 8.59 -7.13 4.01
N ARG A 74 8.62 -5.99 3.31
CA ARG A 74 8.77 -4.64 3.85
C ARG A 74 8.11 -3.61 2.94
N ILE A 75 7.85 -2.43 3.50
CA ILE A 75 7.37 -1.26 2.76
C ILE A 75 8.38 -0.13 3.00
N GLU A 76 8.92 0.40 1.91
CA GLU A 76 9.88 1.49 1.92
C GLU A 76 9.13 2.78 1.58
N ILE A 77 9.36 3.84 2.35
CA ILE A 77 8.64 5.11 2.19
C ILE A 77 9.65 6.24 2.18
N ILE A 78 9.68 6.99 1.08
CA ILE A 78 10.39 8.27 0.99
C ILE A 78 9.36 9.38 1.01
N ARG A 79 9.50 10.33 1.93
CA ARG A 79 8.55 11.44 2.13
C ARG A 79 9.16 12.72 1.55
N GLY A 80 8.42 13.38 0.66
CA GLY A 80 8.86 14.61 -0.01
C GLY A 80 9.23 14.39 -1.48
N PRO A 81 9.55 15.48 -2.22
CA PRO A 81 9.78 15.41 -3.66
C PRO A 81 11.04 14.60 -4.02
N GLU A 82 10.88 13.59 -4.87
CA GLU A 82 11.95 12.67 -5.31
C GLU A 82 11.91 12.41 -6.82
N SER A 83 11.24 13.28 -7.58
CA SER A 83 11.06 13.14 -9.03
C SER A 83 12.36 13.23 -9.83
N ALA A 84 13.43 13.79 -9.28
CA ALA A 84 14.74 13.80 -9.92
C ALA A 84 15.37 12.40 -10.03
N ILE A 85 15.06 11.50 -9.08
CA ILE A 85 15.62 10.14 -9.03
C ILE A 85 14.63 9.13 -9.62
N TYR A 86 13.36 9.22 -9.23
CA TYR A 86 12.35 8.23 -9.59
C TYR A 86 11.47 8.65 -10.78
N GLY A 87 11.57 9.90 -11.25
CA GLY A 87 10.81 10.40 -12.38
C GLY A 87 9.37 10.77 -12.03
N GLY A 88 8.43 10.36 -12.89
CA GLY A 88 7.02 10.69 -12.79
C GLY A 88 6.40 10.27 -11.45
N PHE A 89 5.38 11.02 -11.03
CA PHE A 89 4.56 10.76 -9.84
C PHE A 89 5.24 10.89 -8.48
N ALA A 90 6.56 11.03 -8.40
CA ALA A 90 7.29 11.20 -7.14
C ALA A 90 7.29 12.64 -6.60
N GLY A 91 6.19 13.38 -6.77
CA GLY A 91 6.08 14.79 -6.38
C GLY A 91 5.93 15.01 -4.86
N LEU A 92 5.25 14.09 -4.19
CA LEU A 92 5.05 14.08 -2.73
C LEU A 92 5.85 12.99 -2.03
N GLY A 93 6.38 12.03 -2.77
CA GLY A 93 7.15 10.91 -2.24
C GLY A 93 7.01 9.65 -3.05
N VAL A 94 7.58 8.59 -2.49
CA VAL A 94 7.64 7.25 -3.07
C VAL A 94 7.26 6.21 -2.01
N VAL A 95 6.43 5.23 -2.38
CA VAL A 95 6.09 4.07 -1.56
C VAL A 95 6.42 2.85 -2.40
N ASN A 96 7.31 1.99 -1.90
CA ASN A 96 7.71 0.77 -2.56
C ASN A 96 7.36 -0.43 -1.68
N ILE A 97 6.50 -1.30 -2.20
CA ILE A 97 6.09 -2.54 -1.52
C ILE A 97 7.01 -3.64 -2.03
N ILE A 98 7.80 -4.21 -1.12
CA ILE A 98 8.66 -5.35 -1.43
C ILE A 98 7.95 -6.63 -0.99
N THR A 99 7.71 -7.52 -1.94
CA THR A 99 7.09 -8.83 -1.68
C THR A 99 8.13 -9.86 -1.30
N ARG A 100 7.73 -10.86 -0.51
CA ARG A 100 8.59 -12.00 -0.16
C ARG A 100 8.85 -12.88 -1.38
N ASP A 101 10.05 -13.45 -1.46
CA ASP A 101 10.35 -14.49 -2.44
C ASP A 101 9.57 -15.77 -2.16
N THR A 102 9.10 -16.41 -3.22
CA THR A 102 8.29 -17.64 -3.16
C THR A 102 9.10 -18.88 -2.74
N ASP A 103 10.43 -18.84 -2.87
CA ASP A 103 11.31 -19.95 -2.52
C ASP A 103 11.48 -20.14 -1.00
N GLU A 104 11.16 -19.14 -0.19
CA GLU A 104 11.45 -19.19 1.24
C GLU A 104 10.37 -19.94 2.05
N GLN A 105 9.12 -20.04 1.56
CA GLN A 105 8.03 -20.61 2.35
C GLN A 105 6.96 -21.28 1.47
N GLY A 106 6.81 -22.60 1.61
CA GLY A 106 5.68 -23.36 1.05
C GLY A 106 4.33 -22.69 1.37
N GLY A 107 3.42 -22.69 0.40
CA GLY A 107 2.15 -21.96 0.46
C GLY A 107 1.33 -22.26 1.72
N LYS A 108 0.83 -21.22 2.37
CA LYS A 108 0.00 -21.31 3.58
C LYS A 108 -1.43 -20.87 3.25
N VAL A 109 -2.41 -21.69 3.61
CA VAL A 109 -3.84 -21.38 3.49
C VAL A 109 -4.44 -21.28 4.88
N ALA A 110 -5.16 -20.21 5.17
CA ALA A 110 -5.90 -20.03 6.42
C ALA A 110 -7.39 -19.93 6.12
N TYR A 111 -8.22 -20.61 6.91
CA TYR A 111 -9.67 -20.52 6.87
C TYR A 111 -10.22 -20.45 8.29
N THR A 112 -11.27 -19.66 8.50
CA THR A 112 -11.95 -19.53 9.80
C THR A 112 -13.31 -20.21 9.70
N VAL A 113 -13.56 -21.21 10.55
CA VAL A 113 -14.89 -21.84 10.67
C VAL A 113 -15.56 -21.31 11.93
N THR A 114 -16.68 -20.61 11.76
CA THR A 114 -17.55 -20.22 12.86
C THR A 114 -18.68 -21.24 12.95
N HIS A 115 -18.75 -22.00 14.04
CA HIS A 115 -19.85 -22.94 14.29
C HIS A 115 -20.92 -22.28 15.14
N THR A 116 -22.08 -21.98 14.56
CA THR A 116 -23.26 -21.54 15.31
C THR A 116 -23.97 -22.77 15.84
N GLY A 117 -23.73 -23.09 17.12
CA GLY A 117 -24.53 -24.06 17.85
C GLY A 117 -25.99 -23.60 17.93
N LYS A 118 -26.91 -24.56 17.80
CA LYS A 118 -28.37 -24.42 17.72
C LYS A 118 -28.98 -23.48 18.77
#